data_AF-A0AAW8KFA6-F1
#
_entry.id   AF-A0AAW8KFA6-F1
#
_cell.length_a   1.000
_cell.length_b   1.000
_cell.length_c   1.000
_cell.angle_alpha   90.00
_cell.angle_beta   90.00
_cell.angle_gamma   90.00
#
_symmetry.space_group_name_H-M   'P 1'
#
loop_
_entity.id
_entity.type
_entity.pdbx_description
1 polymer ?
#
loop_
_entity_poly.entity_id
_entity_poly.type
_entity_poly.pdbx_seq_one_letter_code
_entity_poly.pdbx_strand_id
1 'polypeptide(L)'
;GRTITEADVANFAGLSGDFNPLHMDDEFAKNNMFGKRVAHGALGLIIATGLSNQSGIYEGTTIAFLELTAKYLAPLCIGDTVHLEMV
;
A
#
# COMPACT_ATOMS: atom_id res chain seq x y z
N GLY A 1 -12.79 0.67 -4.85
CA GLY A 1 -11.51 1.40 -4.76
C GLY A 1 -11.32 1.90 -3.35
N ARG A 2 -10.09 2.16 -2.93
CA ARG A 2 -9.76 2.64 -1.58
C ARG A 2 -8.70 3.72 -1.66
N THR A 3 -8.98 4.88 -1.08
CA THR A 3 -8.04 6.00 -1.01
C THR A 3 -7.01 5.78 0.09
N ILE A 4 -5.74 6.04 -0.21
CA ILE A 4 -4.64 6.00 0.76
C ILE A 4 -4.68 7.29 1.58
N THR A 5 -4.69 7.15 2.90
CA THR A 5 -4.65 8.26 3.84
C THR A 5 -3.31 8.31 4.57
N GLU A 6 -3.02 9.43 5.24
CA GLU A 6 -1.86 9.50 6.14
C GLU A 6 -1.92 8.47 7.26
N ALA A 7 -3.13 8.20 7.78
CA ALA A 7 -3.34 7.19 8.81
C ALA A 7 -2.94 5.79 8.32
N ASP A 8 -3.16 5.47 7.04
CA ASP A 8 -2.74 4.19 6.48
C ASP A 8 -1.22 4.05 6.45
N VAL A 9 -0.51 5.10 6.04
CA VAL A 9 0.96 5.12 6.01
C VAL A 9 1.52 5.01 7.43
N ALA A 10 0.97 5.77 8.38
CA ALA A 10 1.39 5.73 9.78
C ALA A 10 1.11 4.37 10.43
N ASN A 11 -0.07 3.80 10.20
CA ASN A 11 -0.44 2.48 10.73
C ASN A 11 0.41 1.36 10.10
N PHE A 12 0.70 1.45 8.80
CA PHE A 12 1.57 0.50 8.12
C PHE A 12 2.99 0.56 8.69
N ALA A 13 3.55 1.77 8.89
CA ALA A 13 4.84 1.93 9.55
C ALA A 13 4.84 1.32 10.96
N GLY A 14 3.79 1.59 11.75
CA GLY A 14 3.63 1.01 13.09
C GLY A 14 3.54 -0.52 13.10
N LEU A 15 2.83 -1.11 12.14
CA LEU A 15 2.67 -2.56 12.03
C LEU A 15 3.92 -3.26 11.49
N SER A 16 4.53 -2.70 10.45
CA SER A 16 5.67 -3.30 9.76
C SER A 16 7.02 -2.99 10.43
N GLY A 17 7.09 -1.93 11.24
CA GLY A 17 8.33 -1.36 11.75
C GLY A 17 9.09 -0.50 10.73
N ASP A 18 8.59 -0.34 9.50
CA ASP A 18 9.23 0.47 8.47
C ASP A 18 8.89 1.96 8.63
N PHE A 19 9.72 2.64 9.43
CA PHE A 19 9.66 4.09 9.64
C PHE A 19 10.63 4.86 8.73
N ASN A 20 10.92 4.35 7.53
CA ASN A 20 11.81 5.05 6.59
C ASN A 20 11.36 6.52 6.39
N PRO A 21 12.26 7.51 6.50
CA PRO A 21 11.95 8.93 6.29
C PRO A 21 11.27 9.23 4.95
N LEU A 22 11.50 8.40 3.92
CA LEU A 22 10.77 8.47 2.65
C LEU A 22 9.24 8.48 2.81
N HIS A 23 8.73 7.75 3.81
CA HIS A 23 7.31 7.58 4.10
C HIS A 23 6.83 8.45 5.25
N MET A 24 7.74 8.92 6.13
CA MET A 24 7.39 9.45 7.45
C MET A 24 7.86 10.89 7.72
N ASP A 25 8.74 11.46 6.90
CA ASP A 25 9.32 12.78 7.15
C ASP A 25 9.14 13.71 5.93
N ASP A 26 8.36 14.79 6.12
CA ASP A 26 8.12 15.79 5.08
C ASP A 26 9.36 16.61 4.73
N GLU A 27 10.25 16.93 5.68
CA GLU A 27 11.47 17.70 5.41
C GLU A 27 12.48 16.86 4.62
N PHE A 28 12.65 15.59 4.99
CA PHE A 28 13.44 14.65 4.21
C PHE A 28 12.88 14.52 2.79
N ALA A 29 11.57 14.37 2.66
CA ALA A 29 10.94 14.05 1.40
C ALA A 29 10.90 15.20 0.39
N LYS A 30 10.97 16.47 0.83
CA LYS A 30 11.10 17.65 -0.06
C LYS A 30 12.29 17.55 -1.02
N ASN A 31 13.37 16.89 -0.59
CA ASN A 31 14.62 16.81 -1.35
C ASN A 31 14.79 15.50 -2.12
N ASN A 32 13.85 14.58 -2.01
CA ASN A 32 13.87 13.32 -2.77
C ASN A 32 13.34 13.52 -4.20
N MET A 33 13.43 12.48 -5.04
CA MET A 33 13.00 12.54 -6.44
C MET A 33 11.48 12.73 -6.66
N PHE A 34 10.66 12.54 -5.62
CA PHE A 34 9.21 12.71 -5.65
C PHE A 34 8.77 14.08 -5.09
N GLY A 35 9.65 14.78 -4.36
CA GLY A 35 9.38 16.09 -3.73
C GLY A 35 8.34 16.06 -2.60
N LYS A 36 7.93 14.87 -2.16
CA LYS A 36 6.94 14.62 -1.10
C LYS A 36 7.06 13.19 -0.58
N ARG A 37 6.42 12.91 0.55
CA ARG A 37 6.32 11.53 1.07
C ARG A 37 5.53 10.67 0.08
N VAL A 38 5.99 9.45 -0.10
CA VAL A 38 5.28 8.40 -0.84
C VAL A 38 4.84 7.32 0.15
N ALA A 39 3.77 6.59 -0.13
CA ALA A 39 3.36 5.45 0.69
C ALA A 39 4.31 4.26 0.48
N HIS A 40 4.34 3.34 1.46
CA HIS A 40 5.05 2.06 1.31
C HIS A 40 4.51 1.30 0.10
N GLY A 41 5.39 0.77 -0.75
CA GLY A 41 4.95 -0.04 -1.90
C GLY A 41 4.06 -1.21 -1.48
N ALA A 42 4.46 -1.90 -0.41
CA ALA A 42 3.71 -3.02 0.16
C ALA A 42 2.32 -2.63 0.70
N LEU A 43 2.09 -1.37 1.09
CA LEU A 43 0.76 -0.90 1.51
C LEU A 43 -0.25 -1.02 0.36
N GLY A 44 0.14 -0.65 -0.86
CA GLY A 44 -0.71 -0.81 -2.05
C GLY A 44 -1.11 -2.25 -2.30
N LEU A 45 -0.16 -3.17 -2.11
CA LEU A 45 -0.38 -4.60 -2.26
C LEU A 45 -1.38 -5.16 -1.23
N ILE A 46 -1.24 -4.77 0.04
CA ILE A 46 -2.17 -5.22 1.10
C ILE A 46 -3.56 -4.60 0.90
N ILE A 47 -3.65 -3.35 0.41
CA ILE A 47 -4.93 -2.76 0.00
C ILE A 47 -5.58 -3.59 -1.11
N ALA A 48 -4.82 -4.01 -2.13
CA ALA A 48 -5.31 -4.87 -3.20
C ALA A 48 -5.78 -6.24 -2.67
N THR A 49 -5.04 -6.87 -1.75
CA THR A 49 -5.48 -8.11 -1.07
C THR A 49 -6.80 -7.92 -0.34
N GLY A 50 -6.98 -6.80 0.38
CA GLY A 50 -8.23 -6.46 1.05
C GLY A 50 -9.40 -6.26 0.07
N LEU A 51 -9.18 -5.54 -1.03
CA LEU A 51 -10.16 -5.36 -2.10
C LEU A 51 -10.52 -6.69 -2.77
N SER A 52 -9.55 -7.59 -2.94
CA SER A 52 -9.78 -8.91 -3.52
C SER A 52 -10.65 -9.78 -2.61
N ASN A 53 -10.37 -9.80 -1.31
CA ASN A 53 -11.21 -10.48 -0.33
C ASN A 53 -12.65 -9.93 -0.31
N GLN A 54 -12.82 -8.61 -0.42
CA GLN A 54 -14.14 -7.97 -0.48
C GLN A 54 -14.95 -8.32 -1.75
N SER A 55 -14.32 -8.87 -2.79
CA SER A 55 -15.04 -9.35 -3.98
C SER A 55 -15.81 -10.65 -3.75
N GLY A 56 -15.55 -11.37 -2.64
CA GLY A 56 -16.16 -12.66 -2.32
C GLY A 56 -15.56 -13.86 -3.05
N ILE A 57 -14.60 -13.66 -3.96
CA ILE A 57 -14.02 -14.73 -4.80
C ILE A 57 -13.35 -15.86 -3.99
N TYR A 58 -12.90 -15.59 -2.77
CA TYR A 58 -12.28 -16.57 -1.88
C TYR A 58 -13.14 -16.97 -0.66
N GLU A 59 -14.42 -16.59 -0.65
CA GLU A 59 -15.31 -16.82 0.49
C GLU A 59 -15.50 -18.33 0.75
N GLY A 60 -15.13 -18.76 1.96
CA GLY A 60 -15.21 -20.17 2.37
C GLY A 60 -14.18 -21.10 1.70
N THR A 61 -13.33 -20.60 0.80
CA THR A 61 -12.36 -21.42 0.04
C THR A 61 -10.91 -21.15 0.41
N THR A 62 -10.63 -20.10 1.17
CA THR A 62 -9.27 -19.72 1.59
C THR A 62 -8.68 -20.72 2.58
N ILE A 63 -7.47 -21.24 2.29
CA ILE A 63 -6.70 -22.10 3.21
C ILE A 63 -5.48 -21.36 3.75
N ALA A 64 -4.64 -20.83 2.86
CA ALA A 64 -3.41 -20.11 3.22
C ALA A 64 -2.95 -19.18 2.09
N PHE A 65 -2.19 -18.14 2.45
CA PHE A 65 -1.52 -17.24 1.51
C PHE A 65 -0.07 -17.70 1.31
N LEU A 66 0.19 -18.45 0.23
CA LEU A 66 1.44 -19.21 0.06
C LEU A 66 2.55 -18.44 -0.66
N GLU A 67 2.21 -17.67 -1.68
CA GLU A 67 3.17 -16.93 -2.50
C GLU A 67 2.53 -15.68 -3.08
N LEU A 68 3.36 -14.66 -3.32
CA LEU A 68 2.97 -13.45 -4.03
C LEU A 68 4.13 -12.90 -4.83
N THR A 69 3.91 -12.67 -6.12
CA THR A 69 4.83 -11.93 -6.98
C THR A 69 4.24 -10.56 -7.29
N ALA A 70 5.01 -9.50 -7.08
CA ALA A 70 4.58 -8.13 -7.34
C ALA A 70 5.67 -7.35 -8.10
N LYS A 71 5.24 -6.43 -8.96
CA LYS A 71 6.10 -5.44 -9.62
C LYS A 71 5.57 -4.05 -9.31
N TYR A 72 6.44 -3.18 -8.79
CA TYR A 72 6.11 -1.79 -8.50
C TYR A 72 6.50 -0.93 -9.70
N LEU A 73 5.50 -0.44 -10.44
CA LEU A 73 5.72 0.32 -11.68
C LEU A 73 5.81 1.83 -11.45
N ALA A 74 5.17 2.33 -10.39
CA ALA A 74 5.11 3.74 -10.03
C ALA A 74 4.95 3.89 -8.50
N PRO A 75 5.35 5.02 -7.91
CA PRO A 75 5.12 5.29 -6.49
C PRO A 75 3.62 5.47 -6.21
N LEU A 76 3.21 5.13 -4.98
CA LEU A 76 1.89 5.46 -4.45
C LEU A 76 2.01 6.69 -3.55
N CYS A 77 1.07 7.62 -3.64
CA CYS A 77 1.01 8.82 -2.83
C CYS A 77 -0.17 8.78 -1.86
N ILE A 78 -0.05 9.49 -0.75
CA ILE A 78 -1.20 9.85 0.08
C ILE A 78 -2.19 10.64 -0.80
N GLY A 79 -3.47 10.27 -0.74
CA GLY A 79 -4.54 10.80 -1.59
C GLY A 79 -4.81 9.98 -2.85
N ASP A 80 -3.93 9.06 -3.26
CA ASP A 80 -4.19 8.18 -4.39
C ASP A 80 -5.30 7.18 -4.05
N THR A 81 -6.15 6.87 -5.03
CA THR A 81 -7.18 5.83 -4.89
C THR A 81 -6.75 4.57 -5.62
N VAL A 82 -6.58 3.49 -4.86
CA VAL A 82 -6.24 2.17 -5.39
C VAL A 82 -7.50 1.46 -5.87
N HIS A 83 -7.47 0.96 -7.09
CA HIS A 83 -8.49 0.10 -7.67
C HIS A 83 -7.90 -1.29 -7.94
N LEU A 84 -8.72 -2.33 -7.82
CA LEU A 84 -8.36 -3.69 -8.17
C LEU A 84 -9.01 -4.04 -9.50
N GLU A 85 -8.19 -4.50 -10.43
CA GLU A 85 -8.61 -5.14 -11.68
C GLU A 85 -8.08 -6.56 -11.66
N MET A 86 -8.97 -7.54 -11.83
CA MET A 86 -8.61 -8.96 -11.92
C MET A 86 -8.89 -9.40 -13.35
N VAL A 87 -7.87 -9.94 -14.02
CA VAL A 87 -7.91 -10.43 -15.40
C VAL A 87 -7.75 -11.94 -15.45
#